data_AF-A0A830HWF7-F1
#
_entry.id   AF-A0A830HWF7-F1
#
_cell.length_a   1.000
_cell.length_b   1.000
_cell.length_c   1.000
_cell.angle_alpha   90.00
_cell.angle_beta   90.00
_cell.angle_gamma   90.00
#
_symmetry.space_group_name_H-M   'P 1'
#
loop_
_entity.id
_entity.type
_entity.pdbx_description
1 polymer ?
#
loop_
_entity_poly.entity_id
_entity_poly.type
_entity_poly.pdbx_seq_one_letter_code
_entity_poly.pdbx_strand_id
1 'polypeptide(L)' 'MASVLECVLLRDAMREKQGLIERLRSKYIVKSEGQVVCRACTMILLGDSADHVMEHFAFHHSGDIQRILASKGGGDE' A
#
# COMPACT_ATOMS: atom_id res chain seq x y z
N MET A 1 -3.61 1.09 14.43
CA MET A 1 -2.86 2.14 13.70
C MET A 1 -1.39 1.93 14.00
N ALA A 2 -0.53 1.96 12.99
CA ALA A 2 0.92 1.80 13.17
C ALA A 2 1.54 3.06 13.78
N SER A 3 2.61 2.90 14.56
CA SER A 3 3.43 4.01 15.04
C SER A 3 4.10 4.73 13.86
N VAL A 4 4.50 5.99 14.05
CA VAL A 4 5.22 6.77 13.01
C VAL A 4 6.48 6.04 12.54
N LEU A 5 7.26 5.49 13.47
CA LEU A 5 8.47 4.73 13.16
C LEU A 5 8.16 3.46 12.35
N GLU A 6 7.10 2.72 12.72
CA GLU A 6 6.67 1.53 11.99
C GLU A 6 6.24 1.87 10.56
N CYS A 7 5.54 3.00 10.38
CA CYS A 7 5.13 3.46 9.07
C CYS A 7 6.34 3.78 8.18
N VAL A 8 7.36 4.46 8.74
CA VAL A 8 8.60 4.76 8.00
C VAL A 8 9.27 3.46 7.54
N LEU A 9 9.52 2.53 8.46
CA LEU A 9 10.17 1.26 8.15
C LEU A 9 9.39 0.43 7.13
N LEU A 10 8.05 0.42 7.22
CA LEU A 10 7.20 -0.29 6.27
C LEU A 10 7.25 0.35 4.88
N ARG A 11 7.27 1.68 4.78
CA ARG A 11 7.39 2.35 3.47
C ARG A 11 8.72 2.03 2.80
N ASP A 12 9.83 2.06 3.54
CA ASP A 12 11.14 1.67 3.01
C ASP A 12 11.11 0.22 2.50
N ALA A 13 10.61 -0.73 3.32
CA ALA A 13 10.50 -2.13 2.91
C ALA A 13 9.55 -2.34 1.70
N MET A 14 8.47 -1.56 1.60
CA MET A 14 7.58 -1.57 0.44
C MET A 14 8.26 -1.03 -0.83
N ARG A 15 9.15 -0.04 -0.68
CA ARG A 15 9.89 0.58 -1.79
C ARG A 15 10.96 -0.38 -2.33
N GLU A 16 11.57 -1.19 -1.48
CA GLU A 16 12.54 -2.23 -1.89
C GLU A 16 11.87 -3.43 -2.58
N LYS A 17 10.58 -3.66 -2.34
CA LYS A 17 9.83 -4.77 -2.94
C LYS A 17 9.35 -4.43 -4.36
N GLN A 18 10.12 -4.84 -5.36
CA GLN A 18 9.79 -4.62 -6.77
C GLN A 18 8.35 -5.05 -7.12
N GLY A 19 7.62 -4.18 -7.81
CA GLY A 19 6.25 -4.43 -8.28
C GLY A 19 5.16 -4.42 -7.19
N LEU A 20 5.49 -4.33 -5.89
CA LEU A 20 4.47 -4.35 -4.83
C LEU A 20 3.51 -3.17 -4.94
N ILE A 21 4.04 -1.97 -5.16
CA ILE A 21 3.22 -0.75 -5.24
C ILE A 21 2.28 -0.78 -6.43
N GLU A 22 2.74 -1.27 -7.58
CA GLU A 22 1.93 -1.41 -8.78
C GLU A 22 0.80 -2.42 -8.57
N ARG A 23 1.09 -3.54 -7.90
CA ARG A 23 0.07 -4.54 -7.53
C ARG A 23 -0.97 -3.96 -6.57
N LEU A 24 -0.54 -3.21 -5.54
CA LEU A 24 -1.46 -2.58 -4.60
C LEU A 24 -2.33 -1.53 -5.29
N ARG A 25 -1.73 -0.70 -6.17
CA ARG A 25 -2.46 0.28 -6.99
C ARG A 25 -3.50 -0.39 -7.87
N SER A 26 -3.11 -1.39 -8.65
CA SER A 26 -4.01 -2.10 -9.55
C SER A 26 -5.16 -2.77 -8.82
N LYS A 27 -4.92 -3.38 -7.65
CA LYS A 27 -5.92 -4.15 -6.94
C LYS A 27 -6.88 -3.30 -6.09
N TYR A 28 -6.35 -2.25 -5.47
CA TYR A 28 -7.08 -1.55 -4.41
C TYR A 28 -7.35 -0.08 -4.71
N ILE A 29 -6.65 0.55 -5.66
CA ILE A 29 -6.85 1.97 -5.94
C ILE A 29 -7.79 2.14 -7.13
N VAL A 30 -8.95 2.74 -6.86
CA VAL A 30 -9.97 3.05 -7.87
C VAL A 30 -9.95 4.56 -8.12
N LYS A 31 -10.00 4.95 -9.39
CA LYS A 31 -10.14 6.35 -9.81
C LYS A 31 -11.54 6.56 -10.38
N SER A 32 -12.29 7.48 -9.81
CA SER A 32 -13.63 7.85 -10.30
C SER A 32 -13.87 9.33 -10.10
N GLU A 33 -14.34 10.03 -11.13
CA GLU A 33 -14.75 11.45 -11.06
C GLU A 33 -13.76 12.39 -10.35
N GLY A 34 -12.46 12.22 -10.60
CA GLY A 34 -11.39 13.02 -9.99
C GLY A 34 -11.02 12.62 -8.56
N GLN A 35 -11.63 11.57 -8.01
CA GLN A 35 -11.30 11.01 -6.71
C GLN A 35 -10.44 9.74 -6.85
N VAL A 36 -9.51 9.57 -5.93
CA VAL A 36 -8.72 8.35 -5.75
C VAL A 36 -9.21 7.67 -4.48
N VAL A 37 -9.67 6.43 -4.56
CA VAL A 37 -10.30 5.73 -3.44
C VAL A 37 -9.62 4.38 -3.23
N CYS A 38 -9.31 4.06 -1.97
CA CYS A 38 -8.90 2.72 -1.60
C CYS A 38 -10.13 1.83 -1.43
N ARG A 39 -10.27 0.81 -2.28
CA ARG A 39 -11.36 -0.17 -2.25
C ARG A 39 -11.42 -0.98 -0.95
N ALA A 40 -10.29 -1.19 -0.29
CA ALA A 40 -10.23 -2.03 0.93
C ALA A 40 -10.90 -1.37 2.14
N CYS A 41 -10.82 -0.04 2.24
CA CYS A 41 -11.30 0.73 3.40
C CYS A 41 -12.22 1.89 3.01
N THR A 42 -12.53 2.06 1.72
CA THR A 42 -13.38 3.12 1.15
C THR A 42 -12.91 4.55 1.41
N MET A 43 -11.67 4.75 1.87
CA MET A 43 -11.11 6.07 2.12
C MET A 43 -10.60 6.73 0.84
N ILE A 44 -10.79 8.05 0.75
CA ILE A 44 -10.25 8.89 -0.31
C ILE A 44 -8.76 9.11 -0.03
N LEU A 45 -7.92 8.90 -1.05
CA LEU A 45 -6.51 9.22 -1.05
C LEU A 45 -6.31 10.62 -1.65
N LEU A 46 -5.33 11.35 -1.12
CA LEU A 46 -4.91 12.66 -1.63
C LEU A 46 -4.27 12.58 -3.01
N GLY A 47 -3.87 11.39 -3.45
CA GLY A 47 -3.33 11.13 -4.78
C GLY A 47 -3.08 9.64 -5.02
N ASP A 48 -2.73 9.29 -6.25
CA ASP A 48 -2.42 7.91 -6.63
C ASP A 48 -0.94 7.66 -6.90
N SER A 49 -0.05 8.60 -6.54
CA SER A 49 1.39 8.39 -6.64
C SER A 49 1.84 7.25 -5.73
N ALA A 50 2.99 6.66 -6.05
CA ALA A 50 3.55 5.56 -5.26
C ALA A 50 3.68 5.92 -3.78
N ASP A 51 4.13 7.14 -3.46
CA ASP A 51 4.26 7.63 -2.09
C ASP A 51 2.92 7.75 -1.35
N HIS A 52 1.87 8.31 -1.96
CA HIS A 52 0.55 8.39 -1.32
C HIS A 52 -0.04 7.00 -1.03
N VAL A 53 0.17 6.06 -1.95
CA VAL A 53 -0.30 4.68 -1.78
C VAL A 53 0.51 3.98 -0.69
N MET A 54 1.83 4.12 -0.69
CA MET A 54 2.69 3.57 0.37
C MET A 54 2.32 4.12 1.74
N GLU A 55 2.14 5.44 1.87
CA GLU A 55 1.76 6.05 3.13
C GLU A 55 0.41 5.54 3.64
N HIS A 56 -0.60 5.51 2.76
CA HIS A 56 -1.92 5.00 3.11
C HIS A 56 -1.86 3.55 3.62
N PHE A 57 -1.19 2.66 2.87
CA PHE A 57 -1.10 1.26 3.23
C PHE A 57 -0.21 1.01 4.44
N ALA A 58 0.91 1.73 4.59
CA ALA A 58 1.77 1.63 5.76
C ALA A 58 1.06 2.11 7.04
N PHE A 59 0.18 3.10 6.95
CA PHE A 59 -0.51 3.64 8.11
C PHE A 59 -1.79 2.89 8.49
N HIS A 60 -2.63 2.60 7.49
CA HIS A 60 -3.97 2.02 7.71
C HIS A 60 -4.01 0.50 7.56
N HIS A 61 -3.06 -0.08 6.81
CA HIS A 61 -3.02 -1.50 6.48
C HIS A 61 -1.67 -2.13 6.86
N SER A 62 -1.00 -1.59 7.89
CA SER A 62 0.34 -2.02 8.30
C SER A 62 0.48 -3.52 8.50
N GLY A 63 -0.49 -4.16 9.17
CA GLY A 63 -0.50 -5.60 9.41
C GLY A 63 -0.69 -6.43 8.13
N ASP A 64 -1.45 -5.93 7.16
CA ASP A 64 -1.59 -6.58 5.85
C ASP A 64 -0.28 -6.49 5.06
N ILE A 65 0.34 -5.32 5.06
CA ILE A 65 1.64 -5.09 4.41
C ILE A 65 2.74 -5.94 5.04
N GLN A 66 2.82 -6.00 6.38
CA GLN A 66 3.77 -6.86 7.08
C GLN A 66 3.63 -8.32 6.66
N ARG A 67 2.40 -8.84 6.53
CA ARG A 67 2.15 -10.20 6.05
C ARG A 67 2.60 -10.40 4.60
N ILE A 68 2.33 -9.43 3.71
CA ILE A 68 2.76 -9.49 2.31
C ILE A 68 4.29 -9.46 2.20
N LEU A 69 4.96 -8.60 2.97
CA LEU A 69 6.42 -8.48 2.97
C LEU A 69 7.10 -9.73 3.56
N ALA A 70 6.53 -10.29 4.62
CA ALA A 70 7.01 -11.53 5.25
C ALA A 70 6.80 -12.78 4.37
N SER A 71 5.84 -12.74 3.44
CA SER A 71 5.58 -13.82 2.49
C SER A 71 6.67 -13.83 1.40
N LYS A 72 7.82 -14.41 1.73
CA LYS A 72 8.96 -14.63 0.83
C LYS A 72 8.73 -15.92 0.02
N GLY A 73 7.96 -15.85 -1.08
CA GLY A 73 7.90 -16.97 -2.06
C GLY A 73 6.56 -17.25 -2.74
N GLY A 74 5.92 -16.25 -3.37
CA GLY A 74 4.78 -16.49 -4.26
C GLY A 74 5.01 -15.79 -5.59
N GLY A 75 5.92 -16.35 -6.39
CA GLY A 75 5.95 -16.10 -7.82
C GLY A 75 4.70 -16.72 -8.47
N ASP A 76 4.30 -16.10 -9.57
CA ASP A 76 3.45 -16.62 -10.64
C ASP A 76 2.69 -17.93 -10.35
N GLU A 77 1.42 -17.80 -9.95
CA GLU A 77 0.34 -18.74 -10.30
C GLU A 77 -0.94 -17.93 -10.60
#